data_AF-A0AAD4HUX6-F1
#
_entry.id   AF-A0AAD4HUX6-F1
#
_cell.length_a   1.000
_cell.length_b   1.000
_cell.length_c   1.000
_cell.angle_alpha   90.00
_cell.angle_beta   90.00
_cell.angle_gamma   90.00
#
_symmetry.space_group_name_H-M   'P 1'
#
loop_
_entity.id
_entity.type
_entity.pdbx_description
1 polymer ?
#
loop_
_entity_poly.entity_id
_entity_poly.type
_entity_poly.pdbx_seq_one_letter_code
_entity_poly.pdbx_strand_id
1 'polypeptide(L)'
;MVGSSVAELQMGVEVVLNFLKYVDRHDVCPEYAEDIKNAQKVCLRALEETPAIIQLIEMAPGHFNTALRMLHCTDDEGSSDYTFMETISDPKLAKISHAATISIVLGPNSIPPNTEWSVLNAEELTFEILAIALPTDAARAKYRSINEHLTEYPDIQPCGTITVRPIVLRDGWDNTATATVAPEADVESQFILEEDILRLMTVGMKLTVGVCTLSMGLQFIKYVKAIRPSYYVFLPQELMFNFKEPVPNERPARSVHDRDDGDDGGVGGSVGGGDD
;
A
#
# COMPACT_ATOMS: atom_id res chain seq x y z
N MET A 1 11.98 2.49 -3.95
CA MET A 1 12.54 3.86 -4.02
C MET A 1 13.72 3.91 -3.07
N VAL A 2 14.94 3.86 -3.58
CA VAL A 2 16.16 3.98 -2.77
C VAL A 2 16.71 5.38 -3.01
N GLY A 3 16.77 6.21 -1.97
CA GLY A 3 17.80 7.24 -1.88
C GLY A 3 17.42 8.71 -2.00
N SER A 4 16.17 9.09 -2.29
CA SER A 4 15.82 10.52 -2.18
C SER A 4 15.59 10.89 -0.72
N SER A 5 16.45 11.74 -0.17
CA SER A 5 16.28 12.26 1.18
C SER A 5 14.96 13.04 1.28
N VAL A 6 14.34 13.07 2.45
CA VAL A 6 13.12 13.89 2.71
C VAL A 6 13.34 15.34 2.25
N ALA A 7 14.56 15.86 2.42
CA ALA A 7 14.95 17.20 1.99
C ALA A 7 14.92 17.38 0.45
N GLU A 8 15.35 16.37 -0.32
CA GLU A 8 15.30 16.43 -1.79
C GLU A 8 13.86 16.41 -2.32
N LEU A 9 13.00 15.58 -1.71
CA LEU A 9 11.58 15.53 -2.07
C LEU A 9 10.89 16.87 -1.74
N GLN A 10 11.17 17.42 -0.55
CA GLN A 10 10.68 18.73 -0.15
C GLN A 10 11.14 19.82 -1.13
N MET A 11 12.42 19.84 -1.47
CA MET A 11 12.98 20.80 -2.43
C MET A 11 12.28 20.71 -3.80
N GLY A 12 12.03 19.49 -4.29
CA GLY A 12 11.30 19.28 -5.54
C GLY A 12 9.89 19.91 -5.52
N VAL A 13 9.16 19.71 -4.42
CA VAL A 13 7.82 20.31 -4.25
C VAL A 13 7.89 21.84 -4.15
N GLU A 14 8.85 22.37 -3.40
CA GLU A 14 9.02 23.82 -3.23
C GLU A 14 9.37 24.54 -4.54
N VAL A 15 10.18 23.91 -5.40
CA VAL A 15 10.49 24.46 -6.74
C VAL A 15 9.20 24.66 -7.55
N VAL A 16 8.34 23.64 -7.62
CA VAL A 16 7.06 23.72 -8.35
C VAL A 16 6.14 24.75 -7.71
N LEU A 17 6.02 24.75 -6.38
CA LEU A 17 5.18 25.70 -5.66
C LEU A 17 5.61 27.16 -5.89
N ASN A 18 6.91 27.44 -5.84
CA ASN A 18 7.44 28.78 -6.06
C ASN A 18 7.25 29.25 -7.50
N PHE A 19 7.38 28.34 -8.47
CA PHE A 19 7.04 28.63 -9.86
C PHE A 19 5.54 28.99 -10.02
N LEU A 20 4.64 28.18 -9.45
CA LEU A 20 3.20 28.46 -9.52
C LEU A 20 2.82 29.78 -8.83
N LYS A 21 3.45 30.11 -7.69
CA LYS A 21 3.28 31.40 -7.01
C LYS A 21 3.79 32.57 -7.84
N TYR A 22 4.86 32.39 -8.60
CA TYR A 22 5.37 33.41 -9.51
C TYR A 22 4.36 33.67 -10.64
N VAL A 23 3.86 32.61 -11.29
CA VAL A 23 2.85 32.71 -12.36
C VAL A 23 1.60 33.44 -11.87
N ASP A 24 1.09 33.07 -10.68
CA ASP A 24 -0.08 33.71 -10.04
C ASP A 24 0.17 35.18 -9.67
N ARG A 25 1.35 35.49 -9.10
CA ARG A 25 1.72 36.86 -8.69
C ARG A 25 1.86 37.82 -9.88
N HIS A 26 2.35 37.32 -11.01
CA HIS A 26 2.64 38.13 -12.18
C HIS A 26 1.53 38.11 -13.24
N ASP A 27 0.39 37.49 -12.94
CA ASP A 27 -0.78 37.41 -13.83
C ASP A 27 -0.42 36.89 -15.23
N VAL A 28 0.43 35.86 -15.29
CA VAL A 28 1.03 35.38 -16.55
C VAL A 28 -0.01 34.63 -17.41
N CYS A 29 -0.95 33.91 -16.79
CA CYS A 29 -2.02 33.18 -17.46
C CYS A 29 -3.33 33.22 -16.63
N PRO A 30 -4.01 34.39 -16.59
CA PRO A 30 -5.26 34.58 -15.83
C PRO A 30 -6.36 33.59 -16.20
N GLU A 31 -6.38 33.09 -17.44
CA GLU A 31 -7.33 32.10 -17.93
C GLU A 31 -7.29 30.77 -17.17
N TYR A 32 -6.18 30.47 -16.48
CA TYR A 32 -5.99 29.26 -15.64
C TYR A 32 -5.79 29.60 -14.16
N ALA A 33 -6.20 30.80 -13.70
CA ALA A 33 -5.95 31.25 -12.33
C ALA A 33 -6.50 30.29 -11.25
N GLU A 34 -7.65 29.66 -11.49
CA GLU A 34 -8.23 28.67 -10.58
C GLU A 34 -7.40 27.38 -10.53
N ASP A 35 -6.98 26.87 -11.69
CA ASP A 35 -6.14 25.68 -11.79
C ASP A 35 -4.79 25.89 -11.12
N ILE A 36 -4.17 27.06 -11.28
CA ILE A 36 -2.91 27.41 -10.61
C ILE A 36 -3.09 27.39 -9.09
N LYS A 37 -4.18 27.99 -8.58
CA LYS A 37 -4.48 27.97 -7.14
C LYS A 37 -4.72 26.55 -6.63
N ASN A 38 -5.39 25.70 -7.41
CA ASN A 38 -5.61 24.31 -7.05
C ASN A 38 -4.30 23.50 -7.08
N ALA A 39 -3.42 23.73 -8.06
CA ALA A 39 -2.09 23.12 -8.11
C ALA A 39 -1.21 23.57 -6.93
N GLN A 40 -1.26 24.83 -6.53
CA GLN A 40 -0.58 25.30 -5.31
C GLN A 40 -1.07 24.55 -4.06
N LYS A 41 -2.38 24.30 -3.92
CA LYS A 41 -2.94 23.50 -2.80
C LYS A 41 -2.43 22.05 -2.84
N VAL A 42 -2.28 21.45 -4.02
CA VAL A 42 -1.70 20.11 -4.16
C VAL A 42 -0.24 20.10 -3.70
N CYS A 43 0.57 21.09 -4.09
CA CYS A 43 1.94 21.20 -3.60
C CYS A 43 2.01 21.37 -2.08
N LEU A 44 1.11 22.15 -1.48
CA LEU A 44 1.06 22.28 -0.01
C LEU A 44 0.73 20.96 0.66
N ARG A 45 -0.26 20.21 0.16
CA ARG A 45 -0.55 18.85 0.64
C ARG A 45 0.64 17.91 0.46
N ALA A 46 1.39 18.04 -0.64
CA ALA A 46 2.58 17.23 -0.88
C ALA A 46 3.67 17.50 0.17
N LEU A 47 3.85 18.75 0.61
CA LEU A 47 4.78 19.08 1.71
C LEU A 47 4.37 18.45 3.04
N GLU A 48 3.07 18.28 3.28
CA GLU A 48 2.52 17.69 4.50
C GLU A 48 2.53 16.15 4.45
N GLU A 49 1.98 15.56 3.39
CA GLU A 49 1.75 14.12 3.28
C GLU A 49 3.01 13.33 2.93
N THR A 50 3.93 13.87 2.11
CA THR A 50 5.14 13.14 1.68
C THR A 50 6.02 12.67 2.84
N PRO A 51 6.43 13.54 3.80
CA PRO A 51 7.24 13.07 4.93
C PRO A 51 6.47 12.10 5.84
N ALA A 52 5.15 12.25 5.95
CA ALA A 52 4.31 11.32 6.71
C ALA A 52 4.25 9.94 6.04
N ILE A 53 4.12 9.89 4.70
CA ILE A 53 4.12 8.63 3.93
C ILE A 53 5.46 7.90 4.04
N ILE A 54 6.58 8.61 4.03
CA ILE A 54 7.91 7.99 4.18
C ILE A 54 8.01 7.27 5.53
N GLN A 55 7.61 7.93 6.61
CA GLN A 55 7.55 7.30 7.94
C GLN A 55 6.54 6.16 7.97
N LEU A 56 5.37 6.34 7.34
CA LEU A 56 4.31 5.33 7.31
C LEU A 56 4.77 4.03 6.60
N ILE A 57 5.58 4.13 5.55
CA ILE A 57 6.16 2.96 4.85
C ILE A 57 7.07 2.15 5.78
N GLU A 58 7.77 2.80 6.71
CA GLU A 58 8.65 2.12 7.68
C GLU A 58 7.86 1.47 8.81
N MET A 59 6.71 2.03 9.19
CA MET A 59 5.92 1.56 10.34
C MET A 59 4.82 0.55 9.96
N ALA A 60 4.32 0.59 8.73
CA ALA A 60 3.21 -0.26 8.30
C ALA A 60 3.65 -1.72 8.06
N PRO A 61 2.82 -2.73 8.36
CA PRO A 61 1.42 -2.67 8.78
C PRO A 61 1.21 -2.52 10.30
N GLY A 62 2.28 -2.31 11.08
CA GLY A 62 2.22 -2.21 12.53
C GLY A 62 2.35 -3.55 13.25
N HIS A 63 2.54 -3.47 14.57
CA HIS A 63 2.77 -4.61 15.45
C HIS A 63 1.55 -5.53 15.54
N PHE A 64 0.34 -4.98 15.63
CA PHE A 64 -0.89 -5.75 15.73
C PHE A 64 -1.14 -6.61 14.48
N ASN A 65 -1.05 -6.01 13.30
CA ASN A 65 -1.21 -6.74 12.04
C ASN A 65 -0.07 -7.76 11.84
N THR A 66 1.16 -7.42 12.25
CA THR A 66 2.30 -8.36 12.24
C THR A 66 2.07 -9.53 13.20
N ALA A 67 1.48 -9.30 14.38
CA ALA A 67 1.09 -10.36 15.31
C ALA A 67 0.04 -11.28 14.69
N LEU A 68 -0.98 -10.74 14.03
CA LEU A 68 -2.00 -11.54 13.33
C LEU A 68 -1.39 -12.37 12.20
N ARG A 69 -0.51 -11.77 11.39
CA ARG A 69 0.23 -12.48 10.35
C ARG A 69 1.01 -13.65 10.94
N MET A 70 1.80 -13.42 12.00
CA MET A 70 2.56 -14.49 12.65
C MET A 70 1.66 -15.62 13.15
N LEU A 71 0.52 -15.29 13.76
CA LEU A 71 -0.35 -16.28 14.40
C LEU A 71 -1.17 -17.09 13.40
N HIS A 72 -1.48 -16.52 12.22
CA HIS A 72 -2.50 -17.08 11.33
C HIS A 72 -2.02 -17.35 9.90
N CYS A 73 -0.93 -16.74 9.43
CA CYS A 73 -0.39 -17.01 8.10
C CYS A 73 0.75 -18.03 8.17
N THR A 74 0.80 -18.94 7.20
CA THR A 74 1.95 -19.83 6.98
C THR A 74 2.96 -19.19 6.03
N ASP A 75 4.26 -19.48 6.22
CA ASP A 75 5.37 -18.85 5.47
C ASP A 75 5.39 -19.17 3.95
N ASP A 76 4.62 -20.15 3.48
CA ASP A 76 4.66 -20.64 2.09
C ASP A 76 3.79 -19.85 1.07
N GLU A 77 3.03 -18.86 1.51
CA GLU A 77 2.18 -18.08 0.59
C GLU A 77 2.92 -16.89 -0.01
N GLY A 78 3.77 -17.16 -1.01
CA GLY A 78 4.08 -16.26 -2.12
C GLY A 78 4.63 -14.88 -1.75
N SER A 79 5.50 -14.80 -0.75
CA SER A 79 6.11 -13.53 -0.34
C SER A 79 7.10 -13.02 -1.40
N SER A 80 6.60 -12.33 -2.41
CA SER A 80 7.40 -11.35 -3.15
C SER A 80 7.81 -10.25 -2.17
N ASP A 81 9.07 -10.31 -1.72
CA ASP A 81 10.03 -9.26 -1.35
C ASP A 81 9.57 -7.85 -0.89
N TYR A 82 8.37 -7.69 -0.33
CA TYR A 82 7.83 -6.39 0.08
C TYR A 82 7.91 -6.22 1.61
N THR A 83 8.86 -5.35 1.96
CA THR A 83 9.07 -4.63 3.23
C THR A 83 9.71 -5.45 4.36
N PHE A 84 10.95 -5.04 4.67
CA PHE A 84 11.73 -5.37 5.86
C PHE A 84 10.89 -5.09 7.12
N MET A 85 10.21 -6.10 7.65
CA MET A 85 9.46 -5.98 8.90
C MET A 85 10.38 -6.28 10.08
N GLU A 86 10.33 -5.42 11.12
CA GLU A 86 10.58 -5.89 12.48
C GLU A 86 9.50 -6.93 12.79
N THR A 87 9.91 -8.20 12.72
CA THR A 87 9.07 -9.28 13.16
C THR A 87 8.98 -9.19 14.68
N ILE A 88 7.75 -9.14 15.22
CA ILE A 88 7.54 -9.59 16.60
C ILE A 88 8.24 -10.95 16.67
N SER A 89 9.21 -11.12 17.57
CA SER A 89 9.97 -12.38 17.62
C SER A 89 9.30 -13.41 18.53
N ASP A 90 8.44 -12.96 19.46
CA ASP A 90 7.83 -13.83 20.47
C ASP A 90 6.34 -14.12 20.16
N PRO A 91 5.98 -15.40 19.86
CA PRO A 91 4.59 -15.84 19.70
C PRO A 91 3.69 -15.57 20.92
N LYS A 92 4.23 -15.51 22.14
CA LYS A 92 3.46 -15.17 23.34
C LYS A 92 3.05 -13.70 23.30
N LEU A 93 3.98 -12.80 22.96
CA LEU A 93 3.67 -11.38 22.80
C LEU A 93 2.63 -11.16 21.70
N ALA A 94 2.75 -11.87 20.58
CA ALA A 94 1.76 -11.83 19.51
C ALA A 94 0.35 -12.22 20.01
N LYS A 95 0.25 -13.30 20.81
CA LYS A 95 -1.04 -13.73 21.41
C LYS A 95 -1.60 -12.70 22.38
N ILE A 96 -0.76 -12.10 23.23
CA ILE A 96 -1.20 -11.08 24.18
C ILE A 96 -1.66 -9.83 23.45
N SER A 97 -0.87 -9.32 22.49
CA SER A 97 -1.21 -8.17 21.65
C SER A 97 -2.52 -8.38 20.90
N HIS A 98 -2.68 -9.55 20.27
CA HIS A 98 -3.91 -9.93 19.60
C HIS A 98 -5.11 -9.90 20.56
N ALA A 99 -5.05 -10.64 21.68
CA ALA A 99 -6.16 -10.73 22.62
C ALA A 99 -6.52 -9.38 23.25
N ALA A 100 -5.52 -8.58 23.64
CA ALA A 100 -5.70 -7.26 24.24
C ALA A 100 -6.37 -6.29 23.26
N THR A 101 -5.83 -6.17 22.05
CA THR A 101 -6.32 -5.21 21.05
C THR A 101 -7.74 -5.53 20.60
N ILE A 102 -8.06 -6.79 20.32
CA ILE A 102 -9.42 -7.21 19.98
C ILE A 102 -10.40 -6.88 21.12
N SER A 103 -10.03 -7.21 22.36
CA SER A 103 -10.89 -6.98 23.53
C SER A 103 -11.15 -5.50 23.77
N ILE A 104 -10.17 -4.64 23.47
CA ILE A 104 -10.28 -3.18 23.66
C ILE A 104 -11.04 -2.53 22.50
N VAL A 105 -10.70 -2.85 21.25
CA VAL A 105 -11.20 -2.16 20.05
C VAL A 105 -12.57 -2.69 19.63
N LEU A 106 -12.74 -4.01 19.53
CA LEU A 106 -14.02 -4.60 19.15
C LEU A 106 -14.94 -4.77 20.38
N GLY A 107 -14.35 -5.05 21.53
CA GLY A 107 -15.05 -5.30 22.79
C GLY A 107 -14.93 -6.76 23.27
N PRO A 108 -15.26 -7.05 24.53
CA PRO A 108 -15.01 -8.35 25.16
C PRO A 108 -15.88 -9.50 24.65
N ASN A 109 -17.03 -9.20 24.02
CA ASN A 109 -17.99 -10.21 23.54
C ASN A 109 -18.04 -10.32 22.01
N SER A 110 -17.12 -9.65 21.33
CA SER A 110 -17.11 -9.57 19.85
C SER A 110 -16.74 -10.88 19.20
N ILE A 111 -16.02 -11.73 19.93
CA ILE A 111 -15.50 -13.00 19.43
C ILE A 111 -16.03 -14.13 20.33
N PRO A 112 -16.72 -15.12 19.77
CA PRO A 112 -17.19 -16.27 20.53
C PRO A 112 -16.04 -17.01 21.22
N PRO A 113 -16.25 -17.53 22.44
CA PRO A 113 -15.26 -18.38 23.08
C PRO A 113 -15.01 -19.64 22.22
N ASN A 114 -13.74 -20.06 22.13
CA ASN A 114 -13.27 -21.19 21.30
C ASN A 114 -13.42 -21.01 19.78
N THR A 115 -13.43 -19.78 19.27
CA THR A 115 -13.39 -19.59 17.81
C THR A 115 -12.05 -20.08 17.26
N GLU A 116 -12.09 -20.97 16.26
CA GLU A 116 -10.92 -21.34 15.49
C GLU A 116 -10.56 -20.21 14.54
N TRP A 117 -9.29 -19.82 14.54
CA TRP A 117 -8.77 -18.73 13.71
C TRP A 117 -8.01 -19.32 12.53
N SER A 118 -8.64 -19.33 11.36
CA SER A 118 -8.01 -19.76 10.12
C SER A 118 -8.18 -18.68 9.04
N VAL A 119 -7.19 -18.59 8.16
CA VAL A 119 -7.26 -17.71 6.98
C VAL A 119 -8.17 -18.36 5.96
N LEU A 120 -9.23 -17.66 5.55
CA LEU A 120 -10.17 -18.11 4.52
C LEU A 120 -9.73 -17.67 3.11
N ASN A 121 -9.24 -16.43 3.01
CA ASN A 121 -8.82 -15.82 1.77
C ASN A 121 -7.64 -14.88 2.03
N ALA A 122 -6.76 -14.77 1.05
CA ALA A 122 -5.69 -13.79 0.98
C ALA A 122 -5.67 -13.17 -0.42
N GLU A 123 -5.83 -11.85 -0.50
CA GLU A 123 -5.89 -11.13 -1.77
C GLU A 123 -5.21 -9.77 -1.66
N GLU A 124 -4.69 -9.27 -2.78
CA GLU A 124 -4.13 -7.93 -2.86
C GLU A 124 -5.19 -6.96 -3.39
N LEU A 125 -5.47 -5.92 -2.62
CA LEU A 125 -6.47 -4.92 -2.94
C LEU A 125 -5.91 -3.52 -2.75
N THR A 126 -6.44 -2.57 -3.50
CA THR A 126 -6.20 -1.15 -3.29
C THR A 126 -7.41 -0.50 -2.65
N PHE A 127 -7.20 0.26 -1.59
CA PHE A 127 -8.24 0.96 -0.86
C PHE A 127 -7.99 2.47 -0.83
N GLU A 128 -9.07 3.24 -0.72
CA GLU A 128 -9.04 4.66 -0.34
C GLU A 128 -9.53 4.85 1.10
N ILE A 129 -8.79 5.62 1.90
CA ILE A 129 -9.20 5.96 3.27
C ILE A 129 -10.40 6.91 3.24
N LEU A 130 -11.47 6.54 3.94
CA LEU A 130 -12.66 7.36 4.11
C LEU A 130 -12.70 8.04 5.47
N ALA A 131 -12.28 7.34 6.53
CA ALA A 131 -12.28 7.87 7.88
C ALA A 131 -11.15 7.27 8.72
N ILE A 132 -10.71 8.04 9.73
CA ILE A 132 -9.66 7.65 10.68
C ILE A 132 -10.24 7.88 12.09
N ALA A 133 -10.24 6.83 12.90
CA ALA A 133 -10.69 6.87 14.29
C ALA A 133 -9.51 6.54 15.22
N LEU A 134 -8.97 7.57 15.87
CA LEU A 134 -7.93 7.40 16.90
C LEU A 134 -8.51 6.69 18.14
N PRO A 135 -7.68 5.96 18.92
CA PRO A 135 -8.13 5.37 20.17
C PRO A 135 -8.71 6.44 21.11
N THR A 136 -9.77 6.08 21.81
CA THR A 136 -10.36 6.95 22.85
C THR A 136 -9.51 6.94 24.11
N ASP A 137 -9.68 7.93 24.98
CA ASP A 137 -8.93 7.98 26.25
C ASP A 137 -9.24 6.78 27.16
N ALA A 138 -10.47 6.25 27.08
CA ALA A 138 -10.84 5.01 27.75
C ALA A 138 -10.09 3.79 27.19
N ALA A 139 -9.91 3.71 25.86
CA ALA A 139 -9.10 2.67 25.23
C ALA A 139 -7.63 2.79 25.65
N ARG A 140 -7.05 4.00 25.59
CA ARG A 140 -5.68 4.26 26.05
C ARG A 140 -5.45 3.86 27.51
N ALA A 141 -6.41 4.14 28.40
CA ALA A 141 -6.33 3.73 29.80
C ALA A 141 -6.31 2.22 29.98
N LYS A 142 -7.06 1.46 29.16
CA LYS A 142 -7.02 -0.02 29.18
C LYS A 142 -5.68 -0.56 28.72
N TYR A 143 -5.10 -0.03 27.63
CA TYR A 143 -3.76 -0.40 27.19
C TYR A 143 -2.71 -0.14 28.27
N ARG A 144 -2.77 1.04 28.92
CA ARG A 144 -1.87 1.37 30.04
C ARG A 144 -1.98 0.35 31.18
N SER A 145 -3.21 0.01 31.58
CA SER A 145 -3.43 -0.98 32.65
C SER A 145 -2.92 -2.37 32.29
N ILE A 146 -3.02 -2.80 31.03
CA ILE A 146 -2.43 -4.07 30.58
C ILE A 146 -0.90 -4.00 30.61
N ASN A 147 -0.32 -2.91 30.12
CA ASN A 147 1.13 -2.73 30.07
C ASN A 147 1.77 -2.67 31.47
N GLU A 148 1.07 -2.14 32.49
CA GLU A 148 1.51 -2.21 33.91
C GLU A 148 1.75 -3.64 34.40
N HIS A 149 1.05 -4.62 33.83
CA HIS A 149 1.21 -6.04 34.15
C HIS A 149 2.11 -6.78 33.16
N LEU A 150 2.53 -6.12 32.06
CA LEU A 150 3.31 -6.71 30.99
C LEU A 150 4.82 -6.39 31.15
N THR A 151 5.39 -6.63 32.33
CA THR A 151 6.77 -6.22 32.66
C THR A 151 7.85 -6.96 31.88
N GLU A 152 7.53 -8.12 31.30
CA GLU A 152 8.48 -8.97 30.56
C GLU A 152 8.52 -8.66 29.05
N TYR A 153 7.62 -7.82 28.54
CA TYR A 153 7.50 -7.52 27.12
C TYR A 153 7.42 -6.01 26.83
N PRO A 154 7.71 -5.58 25.59
CA PRO A 154 7.41 -4.23 25.15
C PRO A 154 5.93 -3.87 25.30
N ASP A 155 5.68 -2.59 25.58
CA ASP A 155 4.34 -2.04 25.68
C ASP A 155 3.53 -2.25 24.40
N ILE A 156 2.29 -2.73 24.56
CA ILE A 156 1.34 -2.81 23.46
C ILE A 156 0.85 -1.40 23.15
N GLN A 157 0.99 -0.98 21.91
CA GLN A 157 0.59 0.34 21.45
C GLN A 157 -0.95 0.45 21.36
N PRO A 158 -1.54 1.58 21.77
CA PRO A 158 -2.97 1.81 21.59
C PRO A 158 -3.37 1.78 20.11
N CYS A 159 -4.41 1.00 19.79
CA CYS A 159 -4.91 0.88 18.42
C CYS A 159 -6.25 1.62 18.24
N GLY A 160 -6.43 2.19 17.06
CA GLY A 160 -7.71 2.70 16.55
C GLY A 160 -8.11 1.97 15.28
N THR A 161 -8.92 2.62 14.44
CA THR A 161 -9.34 2.04 13.15
C THR A 161 -9.26 3.03 12.00
N ILE A 162 -9.05 2.50 10.80
CA ILE A 162 -9.37 3.19 9.54
C ILE A 162 -10.60 2.56 8.92
N THR A 163 -11.46 3.38 8.33
CA THR A 163 -12.54 2.94 7.43
C THR A 163 -12.12 3.21 6.01
N VAL A 164 -12.22 2.21 5.16
CA VAL A 164 -11.72 2.26 3.78
C VAL A 164 -12.73 1.67 2.81
N ARG A 165 -12.64 2.08 1.54
CA ARG A 165 -13.37 1.46 0.44
C ARG A 165 -12.42 0.94 -0.63
N PRO A 166 -12.70 -0.21 -1.26
CA PRO A 166 -11.85 -0.70 -2.33
C PRO A 166 -12.00 0.16 -3.58
N ILE A 167 -10.89 0.40 -4.27
CA ILE A 167 -10.82 1.20 -5.49
C ILE A 167 -9.98 0.48 -6.55
N VAL A 168 -10.25 0.79 -7.82
CA VAL A 168 -9.37 0.42 -8.92
C VAL A 168 -8.39 1.56 -9.14
N LEU A 169 -7.13 1.35 -8.77
CA LEU A 169 -6.08 2.32 -9.01
C LEU A 169 -5.35 1.97 -10.31
N ARG A 170 -5.40 2.88 -11.29
CA ARG A 170 -4.59 2.72 -12.50
C ARG A 170 -3.12 2.93 -12.13
N ASP A 171 -2.30 1.95 -12.45
CA ASP A 171 -0.87 2.11 -12.56
C ASP A 171 -0.48 1.79 -14.01
N GLY A 172 0.52 2.49 -14.54
CA GLY A 172 0.84 2.45 -15.97
C GLY A 172 1.37 1.10 -16.49
N TRP A 173 1.19 0.02 -15.74
CA TRP A 173 1.73 -1.30 -16.00
C TRP A 173 0.77 -2.24 -16.75
N ASP A 174 -0.52 -1.89 -16.83
CA ASP A 174 -1.54 -2.83 -17.28
C ASP A 174 -2.25 -2.43 -18.59
N ASN A 175 -1.95 -3.19 -19.65
CA ASN A 175 -2.84 -3.43 -20.79
C ASN A 175 -3.87 -4.52 -20.44
N THR A 176 -4.26 -4.68 -19.18
CA THR A 176 -5.27 -5.67 -18.79
C THR A 176 -6.64 -5.10 -19.16
N ALA A 177 -7.30 -5.76 -20.12
CA ALA A 177 -8.66 -5.45 -20.56
C ALA A 177 -9.73 -5.70 -19.47
N THR A 178 -9.31 -5.92 -18.23
CA THR A 178 -10.17 -6.09 -17.08
C THR A 178 -10.06 -4.83 -16.24
N ALA A 179 -10.80 -3.80 -16.63
CA ALA A 179 -11.36 -2.88 -15.64
C ALA A 179 -12.37 -3.69 -14.80
N THR A 180 -11.86 -4.60 -13.99
CA THR A 180 -12.64 -5.33 -13.00
C THR A 180 -13.08 -4.25 -12.02
N VAL A 181 -14.36 -3.90 -12.06
CA VAL A 181 -15.03 -3.26 -10.93
C VAL A 181 -14.49 -3.95 -9.69
N ALA A 182 -13.94 -3.18 -8.73
CA ALA A 182 -13.47 -3.78 -7.49
C ALA A 182 -14.64 -4.65 -6.98
N PRO A 183 -14.44 -5.96 -6.74
CA PRO A 183 -15.55 -6.90 -6.52
C PRO A 183 -16.51 -6.47 -5.41
N GLU A 184 -16.10 -5.52 -4.58
CA GLU A 184 -16.84 -4.92 -3.48
C GLU A 184 -16.76 -3.37 -3.44
N ALA A 185 -16.75 -2.68 -4.59
CA ALA A 185 -16.54 -1.21 -4.69
C ALA A 185 -17.38 -0.31 -3.74
N ASP A 186 -18.49 -0.83 -3.20
CA ASP A 186 -19.39 -0.13 -2.27
C ASP A 186 -19.37 -0.70 -0.83
N VAL A 187 -18.52 -1.68 -0.52
CA VAL A 187 -18.40 -2.25 0.83
C VAL A 187 -17.25 -1.56 1.56
N GLU A 188 -17.59 -0.89 2.66
CA GLU A 188 -16.59 -0.33 3.56
C GLU A 188 -15.98 -1.44 4.43
N SER A 189 -14.65 -1.49 4.47
CA SER A 189 -13.88 -2.34 5.38
C SER A 189 -13.26 -1.50 6.49
N GLN A 190 -13.01 -2.13 7.63
CA GLN A 190 -12.26 -1.52 8.72
C GLN A 190 -10.99 -2.29 9.03
N PHE A 191 -9.88 -1.56 9.21
CA PHE A 191 -8.61 -2.13 9.65
C PHE A 191 -8.16 -1.49 10.96
N ILE A 192 -7.60 -2.31 11.85
CA ILE A 192 -7.07 -1.89 13.14
C ILE A 192 -5.58 -1.60 12.96
N LEU A 193 -5.15 -0.43 13.43
CA LEU A 193 -3.77 0.04 13.36
C LEU A 193 -3.42 0.83 14.62
N GLU A 194 -2.13 0.89 14.93
CA GLU A 194 -1.58 1.65 16.04
C GLU A 194 -1.77 3.16 15.86
N GLU A 195 -1.90 3.86 16.98
CA GLU A 195 -2.17 5.30 17.01
C GLU A 195 -1.11 6.14 16.28
N ASP A 196 0.16 5.79 16.39
CA ASP A 196 1.27 6.47 15.73
C ASP A 196 1.19 6.34 14.20
N ILE A 197 0.87 5.14 13.71
CA ILE A 197 0.56 4.88 12.29
C ILE A 197 -0.65 5.71 11.85
N LEU A 198 -1.75 5.68 12.61
CA LEU A 198 -2.98 6.40 12.29
C LEU A 198 -2.77 7.92 12.20
N ARG A 199 -1.85 8.48 13.00
CA ARG A 199 -1.52 9.91 13.01
C ARG A 199 -0.75 10.37 11.76
N LEU A 200 -0.12 9.44 11.05
CA LEU A 200 0.57 9.71 9.78
C LEU A 200 -0.37 9.57 8.58
N MET A 201 -1.56 8.99 8.76
CA MET A 201 -2.53 8.79 7.69
C MET A 201 -3.40 10.02 7.47
N THR A 202 -3.85 10.21 6.22
CA THR A 202 -4.78 11.27 5.82
C THR A 202 -5.95 10.68 5.04
N VAL A 203 -7.16 11.19 5.26
CA VAL A 203 -8.35 10.79 4.48
C VAL A 203 -8.09 11.04 2.99
N GLY A 204 -8.49 10.08 2.16
CA GLY A 204 -8.23 10.06 0.73
C GLY A 204 -6.90 9.40 0.34
N MET A 205 -5.97 9.11 1.26
CA MET A 205 -4.79 8.31 0.91
C MET A 205 -5.21 6.96 0.31
N LYS A 206 -4.41 6.45 -0.63
CA LYS A 206 -4.66 5.16 -1.27
C LYS A 206 -3.62 4.13 -0.83
N LEU A 207 -4.05 2.95 -0.39
CA LEU A 207 -3.19 1.88 0.11
C LEU A 207 -3.37 0.63 -0.72
N THR A 208 -2.29 0.10 -1.29
CA THR A 208 -2.27 -1.23 -1.89
C THR A 208 -1.69 -2.21 -0.87
N VAL A 209 -2.50 -3.16 -0.44
CA VAL A 209 -2.21 -4.05 0.68
C VAL A 209 -2.62 -5.48 0.38
N GLY A 210 -1.87 -6.43 0.93
CA GLY A 210 -2.33 -7.80 1.05
C GLY A 210 -3.27 -7.92 2.24
N VAL A 211 -4.52 -8.33 2.01
CA VAL A 211 -5.54 -8.53 3.04
C VAL A 211 -5.71 -10.01 3.29
N CYS A 212 -5.76 -10.40 4.57
CA CYS A 212 -6.20 -11.72 4.98
C CYS A 212 -7.55 -11.63 5.68
N THR A 213 -8.50 -12.46 5.26
CA THR A 213 -9.81 -12.60 5.91
C THR A 213 -9.80 -13.84 6.78
N LEU A 214 -10.11 -13.69 8.07
CA LEU A 214 -10.19 -14.77 9.04
C LEU A 214 -11.59 -15.40 9.05
N SER A 215 -11.69 -16.64 9.53
CA SER A 215 -12.91 -17.44 9.66
C SER A 215 -14.11 -16.72 10.31
N MET A 216 -13.87 -15.80 11.23
CA MET A 216 -14.91 -14.97 11.89
C MET A 216 -15.29 -13.69 11.13
N GLY A 217 -14.76 -13.48 9.93
CA GLY A 217 -14.99 -12.29 9.12
C GLY A 217 -14.11 -11.08 9.46
N LEU A 218 -13.16 -11.22 10.40
CA LEU A 218 -12.19 -10.16 10.67
C LEU A 218 -11.15 -10.11 9.55
N GLN A 219 -10.91 -8.92 9.01
CA GLN A 219 -9.87 -8.67 8.02
C GLN A 219 -8.67 -7.98 8.68
N PHE A 220 -7.45 -8.31 8.24
CA PHE A 220 -6.22 -7.65 8.68
C PHE A 220 -5.23 -7.47 7.54
N ILE A 221 -4.28 -6.56 7.72
CA ILE A 221 -3.28 -6.20 6.72
C ILE A 221 -2.08 -7.14 6.85
N LYS A 222 -1.91 -8.10 5.91
CA LYS A 222 -0.76 -9.02 5.88
C LYS A 222 0.54 -8.28 5.54
N TYR A 223 0.49 -7.39 4.55
CA TYR A 223 1.61 -6.57 4.11
C TYR A 223 1.12 -5.29 3.43
N VAL A 224 1.97 -4.27 3.38
CA VAL A 224 1.73 -3.05 2.61
C VAL A 224 2.68 -3.00 1.43
N LYS A 225 2.12 -2.96 0.21
CA LYS A 225 2.88 -2.90 -1.04
C LYS A 225 3.14 -1.47 -1.50
N ALA A 226 2.15 -0.60 -1.36
CA ALA A 226 2.28 0.81 -1.74
C ALA A 226 1.34 1.70 -0.92
N ILE A 227 1.81 2.90 -0.63
CA ILE A 227 1.01 3.99 -0.07
C ILE A 227 1.13 5.17 -1.04
N ARG A 228 -0.02 5.72 -1.44
CA ARG A 228 -0.13 6.86 -2.34
C ARG A 228 -0.84 8.01 -1.60
N PRO A 229 -0.43 9.27 -1.82
CA PRO A 229 -1.03 10.42 -1.17
C PRO A 229 -2.49 10.62 -1.58
N SER A 230 -3.22 11.43 -0.82
CA SER A 230 -4.63 11.73 -1.04
C SER A 230 -4.91 12.33 -2.41
N TYR A 231 -3.97 13.15 -2.89
CA TYR A 231 -4.02 13.83 -4.17
C TYR A 231 -3.47 13.00 -5.34
N TYR A 232 -3.10 11.73 -5.13
CA TYR A 232 -2.60 10.91 -6.23
C TYR A 232 -3.68 10.75 -7.30
N VAL A 233 -3.32 11.11 -8.52
CA VAL A 233 -4.12 10.92 -9.74
C VAL A 233 -3.20 10.30 -10.77
N PHE A 234 -3.66 9.22 -11.38
CA PHE A 234 -2.94 8.62 -12.50
C PHE A 234 -2.95 9.58 -13.69
N LEU A 235 -1.77 10.02 -14.10
CA LEU A 235 -1.58 10.83 -15.29
C LEU A 235 -1.21 9.90 -16.45
N PRO A 236 -1.94 9.89 -17.59
CA PRO A 236 -1.58 9.07 -18.75
C PRO A 236 -0.15 9.30 -19.25
N GLN A 237 0.42 10.47 -18.97
CA GLN A 237 1.81 10.80 -19.25
C GLN A 237 2.80 9.89 -18.50
N GLU A 238 2.41 9.27 -17.38
CA GLU A 238 3.21 8.25 -16.69
C GLU A 238 3.49 7.03 -17.59
N LEU A 239 2.64 6.74 -18.58
CA LEU A 239 2.86 5.68 -19.58
C LEU A 239 4.00 6.00 -20.56
N MET A 240 4.40 7.27 -20.65
CA MET A 240 5.52 7.69 -21.50
C MET A 240 6.87 7.45 -20.83
N PHE A 241 6.89 6.94 -19.59
CA PHE A 241 8.13 6.56 -18.92
C PHE A 241 8.81 5.43 -19.71
N ASN A 242 10.01 5.70 -20.24
CA ASN A 242 10.73 4.83 -21.18
C ASN A 242 10.09 4.66 -22.56
N PHE A 243 9.27 5.62 -23.01
CA PHE A 243 8.79 5.63 -24.40
C PHE A 243 9.96 5.50 -25.38
N LYS A 244 9.84 4.55 -26.31
CA LYS A 244 10.76 4.36 -27.43
C LYS A 244 10.03 4.73 -28.70
N GLU A 245 10.67 5.55 -29.52
CA GLU A 245 10.13 5.90 -30.83
C GLU A 245 9.91 4.62 -31.66
N PRO A 246 8.73 4.44 -32.29
CA PRO A 246 8.46 3.27 -33.10
C PRO A 246 9.47 3.15 -34.24
N VAL A 247 10.20 2.05 -34.30
CA VAL A 247 11.08 1.73 -35.43
C VAL A 247 10.22 1.06 -36.51
N PRO A 248 10.40 1.38 -37.81
CA PRO A 248 9.74 0.68 -38.89
C PRO A 248 9.90 -0.84 -38.74
N ASN A 249 8.79 -1.54 -38.58
CA ASN A 249 8.80 -2.99 -38.45
C ASN A 249 8.76 -3.60 -39.84
N GLU A 250 9.88 -4.15 -40.30
CA GLU A 250 9.96 -4.87 -41.58
C GLU A 250 9.27 -6.23 -41.53
N ARG A 251 8.88 -6.71 -40.33
CA ARG A 251 8.14 -7.95 -40.20
C ARG A 251 6.78 -7.80 -40.88
N PRO A 252 6.42 -8.68 -41.83
CA PRO A 252 5.09 -8.66 -42.42
C PRO A 252 4.03 -8.83 -41.32
N ALA A 253 2.91 -8.13 -41.49
CA ALA A 253 1.80 -8.23 -40.55
C ALA A 253 1.36 -9.71 -40.44
N ARG A 254 1.17 -10.19 -39.20
CA ARG A 254 0.69 -11.56 -38.98
C ARG A 254 -0.63 -11.75 -39.71
N SER A 255 -0.65 -12.73 -40.61
CA SER A 255 -1.85 -13.08 -41.37
C SER A 255 -2.57 -14.25 -40.71
N VAL A 256 -3.88 -14.40 -40.95
CA VAL A 256 -4.65 -15.59 -40.54
C VAL A 256 -4.17 -16.89 -41.22
N HIS A 257 -3.24 -16.79 -42.16
CA HIS A 257 -2.61 -17.92 -42.84
C HIS A 257 -1.24 -18.28 -42.26
N ASP A 258 -0.72 -17.49 -41.31
CA ASP A 258 0.52 -17.80 -40.59
C ASP A 258 0.19 -18.87 -39.54
N ARG A 259 0.10 -20.14 -39.98
CA ARG A 259 -0.01 -21.29 -39.09
C ARG A 259 1.32 -21.43 -38.35
N ASP A 260 1.25 -21.59 -37.03
CA ASP A 260 2.40 -21.88 -36.17
C ASP A 260 2.87 -23.33 -36.45
N ASP A 261 3.52 -23.53 -37.60
CA ASP A 261 4.21 -24.76 -37.92
C ASP A 261 5.62 -24.62 -37.34
N GLY A 262 5.77 -25.06 -36.09
CA GLY A 262 6.91 -24.77 -35.21
C GLY A 262 8.22 -25.49 -35.52
N ASP A 263 9.22 -25.26 -34.67
CA ASP A 263 10.13 -26.33 -34.29
C ASP A 263 10.82 -26.05 -32.94
N ASP A 264 10.76 -27.08 -32.12
CA ASP A 264 11.36 -27.27 -30.81
C ASP A 264 12.63 -28.07 -31.09
N GLY A 265 13.83 -27.48 -31.02
CA GLY A 265 15.01 -28.14 -31.60
C GLY A 265 16.38 -27.51 -31.35
N GLY A 266 16.69 -27.13 -30.12
CA GLY A 266 18.06 -26.75 -29.74
C GLY A 266 18.99 -27.96 -29.59
N VAL A 267 19.57 -28.48 -30.68
CA VAL A 267 20.71 -29.42 -30.62
C VAL A 267 21.81 -29.04 -31.63
N GLY A 268 22.94 -28.56 -31.10
CA GLY A 268 24.27 -29.08 -31.41
C GLY A 268 25.01 -28.63 -32.68
N GLY A 269 26.12 -27.90 -32.47
CA GLY A 269 27.41 -28.24 -33.07
C GLY A 269 27.85 -27.44 -34.29
N SER A 270 28.80 -26.52 -34.10
CA SER A 270 29.65 -26.03 -35.19
C SER A 270 31.05 -26.62 -35.02
N VAL A 271 31.34 -27.63 -35.83
CA VAL A 271 32.70 -28.11 -36.14
C VAL A 271 33.05 -27.58 -37.53
N GLY A 272 34.23 -26.96 -37.63
CA GLY A 272 34.97 -26.70 -38.86
C GLY A 272 36.26 -25.97 -38.48
N GLY A 273 37.49 -26.41 -38.76
CA GLY A 273 37.97 -27.49 -39.62
C GLY A 273 38.97 -26.94 -40.64
N GLY A 274 40.27 -27.24 -40.47
CA GLY A 274 41.37 -27.25 -41.46
C GLY A 274 41.90 -25.90 -41.99
N ASP A 275 43.17 -25.73 -42.37
CA ASP A 275 44.29 -26.66 -42.60
C ASP A 275 45.65 -25.91 -42.57
N ASP A 276 46.72 -26.71 -42.51
CA ASP A 276 48.18 -26.48 -42.70
C ASP A 276 49.04 -25.95 -41.52
#